data_AF-A0AAD1RXG5-F1
#
_entry.id   AF-A0AAD1RXG5-F1
#
_cell.length_a   1.000
_cell.length_b   1.000
_cell.length_c   1.000
_cell.angle_alpha   90.00
_cell.angle_beta   90.00
_cell.angle_gamma   90.00
#
_symmetry.space_group_name_H-M   'P 1'
#
loop_
_entity.id
_entity.type
_entity.pdbx_description
1 polymer ?
#
loop_
_entity_poly.entity_id
_entity_poly.type
_entity_poly.pdbx_seq_one_letter_code
_entity_poly.pdbx_strand_id
1 'polypeptide(L)'
;MVSNSKEKTEKRRRQRRFKLSIVDSGDNNDDRSVFNISSYTLNEHEMAILKKGLKFAPSTSNSQFNTFIDLHKFIGKLTVKKNFFENKYTKCAEEEGYTHTDLHPQSTFYPQQVKSDTIRVFERLVEKDLRKLNKRKKSKDNLTPKERQVLKSLMSNPNKIIRSADKGGGHNGYYGL
;
A
#
# COMPACT_ATOMS: atom_id res chain seq x y z
N MET A 1 -40.86 -0.80 -51.78
CA MET A 1 -41.79 -1.34 -50.76
C MET A 1 -40.91 -1.92 -49.64
N VAL A 2 -40.64 -1.20 -48.53
CA VAL A 2 -41.50 -1.04 -47.34
C VAL A 2 -41.63 -2.41 -46.66
N SER A 3 -41.08 -2.75 -45.48
CA SER A 3 -40.78 -1.97 -44.27
C SER A 3 -39.74 -2.64 -43.35
N ASN A 4 -39.04 -1.76 -42.62
CA ASN A 4 -38.33 -1.94 -41.35
C ASN A 4 -39.04 -2.83 -40.31
N SER A 5 -38.24 -3.54 -39.50
CA SER A 5 -38.37 -3.48 -38.05
C SER A 5 -37.02 -3.73 -37.36
N LYS A 6 -36.40 -2.64 -36.92
CA LYS A 6 -35.22 -2.62 -36.05
C LYS A 6 -35.67 -2.97 -34.64
N GLU A 7 -35.30 -4.13 -34.12
CA GLU A 7 -35.54 -4.46 -32.72
C GLU A 7 -34.45 -3.83 -31.84
N LYS A 8 -34.77 -2.64 -31.34
CA LYS A 8 -34.05 -1.94 -30.29
C LYS A 8 -34.31 -2.64 -28.95
N THR A 9 -33.31 -3.34 -28.43
CA THR A 9 -33.31 -3.72 -27.00
C THR A 9 -32.26 -2.90 -26.28
N GLU A 10 -32.63 -1.64 -26.08
CA GLU A 10 -31.93 -0.62 -25.30
C GLU A 10 -32.04 -0.94 -23.80
N LYS A 11 -31.32 -1.97 -23.33
CA LYS A 11 -31.21 -2.28 -21.89
C LYS A 11 -30.13 -1.43 -21.24
N ARG A 12 -30.54 -0.19 -20.95
CA ARG A 12 -30.16 0.64 -19.79
C ARG A 12 -28.68 0.59 -19.38
N ARG A 13 -27.95 1.60 -19.86
CA ARG A 13 -26.74 2.19 -19.24
C ARG A 13 -26.88 2.24 -17.71
N ARG A 14 -26.35 1.26 -17.00
CA ARG A 14 -25.87 1.46 -15.61
C ARG A 14 -24.51 2.13 -15.67
N GLN A 15 -24.52 3.39 -16.11
CA GLN A 15 -23.47 4.33 -15.72
C GLN A 15 -23.64 4.59 -14.22
N ARG A 16 -23.15 3.68 -13.37
CA ARG A 16 -22.72 4.05 -12.03
C ARG A 16 -21.39 4.77 -12.15
N ARG A 17 -21.43 5.94 -12.79
CA ARG A 17 -20.56 7.04 -12.39
C ARG A 17 -21.02 7.38 -10.98
N PHE A 18 -20.36 6.82 -9.98
CA PHE A 18 -20.24 7.53 -8.71
C PHE A 18 -19.53 8.84 -9.05
N LYS A 19 -20.30 9.85 -9.46
CA LYS A 19 -19.98 11.22 -9.11
C LYS A 19 -20.09 11.21 -7.59
N LEU A 20 -18.97 10.91 -6.93
CA LEU A 20 -18.76 11.38 -5.58
C LEU A 20 -18.67 12.89 -5.73
N SER A 21 -19.82 13.56 -5.80
CA SER A 21 -19.91 14.95 -5.44
C SER A 21 -19.60 14.96 -3.95
N ILE A 22 -18.30 15.06 -3.64
CA ILE A 22 -17.87 15.63 -2.38
C ILE A 22 -18.33 17.09 -2.47
N VAL A 23 -19.62 17.29 -2.22
CA VAL A 23 -20.10 18.49 -1.56
C VAL A 23 -19.68 18.24 -0.13
N ASP A 24 -18.40 18.51 0.16
CA ASP A 24 -18.01 18.73 1.54
C ASP A 24 -18.49 20.14 1.81
N SER A 25 -19.69 20.19 2.36
CA SER A 25 -20.25 21.37 3.00
C SER A 25 -19.13 22.00 3.81
N GLY A 26 -18.85 23.28 3.55
CA GLY A 26 -17.84 24.01 4.29
C GLY A 26 -18.12 23.91 5.78
N ASP A 27 -17.29 23.13 6.47
CA ASP A 27 -17.04 23.29 7.89
C ASP A 27 -15.71 24.02 8.02
N ASN A 28 -15.85 25.33 8.17
CA ASN A 28 -14.76 26.25 8.40
C ASN A 28 -14.18 25.98 9.80
N ASN A 29 -12.85 25.88 9.89
CA ASN A 29 -12.10 25.79 11.14
C ASN A 29 -12.32 24.53 11.99
N ASP A 30 -11.95 23.36 11.47
CA ASP A 30 -11.28 22.39 12.34
C ASP A 30 -9.82 22.85 12.48
N ASP A 31 -9.65 23.87 13.31
CA ASP A 31 -8.37 24.31 13.85
C ASP A 31 -7.86 23.15 14.73
N ARG A 32 -7.42 22.06 14.07
CA ARG A 32 -6.79 20.92 14.72
C ARG A 32 -5.51 21.47 15.31
N SER A 33 -5.62 21.96 16.54
CA SER A 33 -4.54 22.63 17.25
C SER A 33 -3.42 21.61 17.40
N VAL A 34 -2.43 21.70 16.52
CA VAL A 34 -1.18 20.96 16.61
C VAL A 34 -0.44 21.60 17.77
N PHE A 35 -0.62 21.04 18.96
CA PHE A 35 0.12 21.49 20.13
C PHE A 35 1.53 20.94 20.06
N ASN A 36 2.47 21.85 19.83
CA ASN A 36 3.86 21.55 19.96
C ASN A 36 4.24 21.58 21.44
N ILE A 37 4.53 20.41 22.01
CA ILE A 37 4.88 20.26 23.44
C ILE A 37 6.42 20.33 23.62
N SER A 38 7.17 20.36 22.52
CA SER A 38 8.62 20.47 22.56
C SER A 38 9.07 21.93 22.55
N SER A 39 10.29 22.18 23.06
CA SER A 39 10.97 23.48 22.95
C SER A 39 11.42 23.83 21.53
N TYR A 40 11.22 22.92 20.57
CA TYR A 40 11.63 23.06 19.19
C TYR A 40 10.65 23.93 18.40
N THR A 41 11.12 24.88 17.59
CA THR A 41 10.25 25.70 16.73
C THR A 41 9.96 25.00 15.40
N LEU A 42 8.68 24.76 15.11
CA LEU A 42 8.25 24.11 13.87
C LEU A 42 8.41 25.03 12.68
N ASN A 43 8.96 24.50 11.59
CA ASN A 43 9.03 25.20 10.31
C ASN A 43 7.62 25.31 9.68
N GLU A 44 7.40 26.29 8.79
CA GLU A 44 6.16 26.45 8.02
C GLU A 44 5.75 25.15 7.30
N HIS A 45 6.71 24.48 6.66
CA HIS A 45 6.46 23.21 5.98
C HIS A 45 6.12 22.06 6.95
N GLU A 46 6.65 22.10 8.18
CA GLU A 46 6.31 21.11 9.22
C GLU A 46 4.89 21.33 9.70
N MET A 47 4.55 22.58 9.98
CA MET A 47 3.20 22.98 10.35
C MET A 47 2.19 22.59 9.26
N ALA A 48 2.51 22.82 7.98
CA ALA A 48 1.66 22.47 6.85
C ALA A 48 1.37 20.95 6.76
N ILE A 49 2.37 20.11 7.04
CA ILE A 49 2.18 18.64 7.07
C ILE A 49 1.34 18.22 8.28
N LEU A 50 1.63 18.78 9.46
CA LEU A 50 0.91 18.41 10.69
C LEU A 50 -0.56 18.82 10.62
N LYS A 51 -0.86 19.94 9.95
CA LYS A 51 -2.24 20.36 9.64
C LYS A 51 -2.99 19.36 8.75
N LYS A 52 -2.31 18.54 7.94
CA LYS A 52 -2.99 17.46 7.18
C LYS A 52 -3.60 16.41 8.11
N GLY A 53 -3.05 16.25 9.31
CA GLY A 53 -3.58 15.40 10.37
C GLY A 53 -3.31 13.90 10.20
N LEU A 54 -3.65 13.11 11.22
CA LEU A 54 -3.36 11.67 11.29
C LEU A 54 -4.12 10.82 10.25
N LYS A 55 -5.25 11.33 9.74
CA LYS A 55 -6.02 10.67 8.68
C LYS A 55 -5.39 10.86 7.29
N PHE A 56 -4.38 11.71 7.16
CA PHE A 56 -3.68 11.92 5.89
C PHE A 56 -2.78 10.73 5.56
N ALA A 57 -3.01 10.13 4.39
CA ALA A 57 -2.17 9.06 3.85
C ALA A 57 -1.34 9.61 2.67
N PRO A 58 -0.01 9.63 2.77
CA PRO A 58 0.87 9.94 1.64
C PRO A 58 0.60 9.03 0.46
N SER A 59 0.62 9.59 -0.75
CA SER A 59 0.53 8.79 -1.98
C SER A 59 1.77 7.91 -2.09
N THR A 60 1.54 6.60 -2.17
CA THR A 60 2.57 5.62 -2.46
C THR A 60 2.72 5.48 -3.96
N SER A 61 3.97 5.38 -4.44
CA SER A 61 4.23 5.02 -5.82
C SER A 61 4.48 3.52 -5.89
N ASN A 62 3.81 2.84 -6.82
CA ASN A 62 4.13 1.44 -7.09
C ASN A 62 5.49 1.42 -7.80
N SER A 63 6.52 0.93 -7.11
CA SER A 63 7.82 0.72 -7.71
C SER A 63 7.73 -0.49 -8.64
N GLN A 64 7.90 -0.24 -9.94
CA GLN A 64 7.94 -1.29 -10.96
C GLN A 64 8.94 -2.38 -10.55
N PHE A 65 10.14 -1.98 -10.12
CA PHE A 65 11.20 -2.91 -9.71
C PHE A 65 10.74 -3.84 -8.58
N ASN A 66 10.08 -3.31 -7.55
CA ASN A 66 9.57 -4.12 -6.45
C ASN A 66 8.48 -5.10 -6.94
N THR A 67 7.61 -4.66 -7.86
CA THR A 67 6.61 -5.55 -8.45
C THR A 67 7.23 -6.72 -9.23
N PHE A 68 8.33 -6.49 -9.94
CA PHE A 68 9.07 -7.58 -10.60
C PHE A 68 9.76 -8.51 -9.58
N ILE A 69 10.32 -7.96 -8.51
CA ILE A 69 10.86 -8.78 -7.41
C ILE A 69 9.76 -9.68 -6.82
N ASP A 70 8.59 -9.12 -6.54
CA ASP A 70 7.48 -9.86 -5.97
C ASP A 70 6.96 -10.94 -6.92
N LEU A 71 6.92 -10.66 -8.22
CA LEU A 71 6.62 -11.66 -9.25
C LEU A 71 7.64 -12.80 -9.21
N HIS A 72 8.94 -12.51 -9.21
CA HIS A 72 9.97 -13.56 -9.16
C HIS A 72 9.89 -14.40 -7.88
N LYS A 73 9.65 -13.77 -6.72
CA LYS A 73 9.41 -14.49 -5.45
C LYS A 73 8.19 -15.40 -5.55
N PHE A 74 7.11 -14.92 -6.17
CA PHE A 74 5.90 -15.71 -6.38
C PHE A 74 6.14 -16.90 -7.31
N ILE A 75 6.81 -16.71 -8.44
CA ILE A 75 7.20 -17.79 -9.35
C ILE A 75 8.10 -18.81 -8.64
N GLY A 76 9.05 -18.34 -7.81
CA GLY A 76 9.88 -19.21 -6.97
C GLY A 76 9.04 -20.08 -6.03
N LYS A 77 8.08 -19.50 -5.31
CA LYS A 77 7.14 -20.23 -4.45
C LYS A 77 6.31 -21.25 -5.23
N LEU A 78 5.82 -20.92 -6.42
CA LEU A 78 5.09 -21.86 -7.27
C LEU A 78 5.97 -23.04 -7.71
N THR A 79 7.21 -22.75 -8.08
CA THR A 79 8.18 -23.76 -8.52
C THR A 79 8.51 -24.71 -7.37
N VAL A 80 8.79 -24.18 -6.18
CA VAL A 80 9.03 -24.99 -4.96
C VAL A 80 7.80 -25.85 -4.66
N LYS A 81 6.59 -25.27 -4.65
CA LYS A 81 5.35 -26.02 -4.41
C LYS A 81 5.18 -27.16 -5.40
N LYS A 82 5.45 -26.94 -6.68
CA LYS A 82 5.39 -28.00 -7.70
C LYS A 82 6.39 -29.13 -7.38
N ASN A 83 7.65 -28.80 -7.12
CA ASN A 83 8.70 -29.79 -6.85
C ASN A 83 8.35 -30.70 -5.67
N PHE A 84 7.74 -30.15 -4.61
CA PHE A 84 7.31 -30.93 -3.44
C PHE A 84 5.89 -31.48 -3.56
N PHE A 85 5.15 -31.20 -4.63
CA PHE A 85 3.80 -31.73 -4.83
C PHE A 85 3.81 -33.23 -5.13
N GLU A 86 4.74 -33.68 -5.99
CA GLU A 86 4.88 -35.09 -6.36
C GLU A 86 5.39 -35.96 -5.19
N ASN A 87 6.21 -35.38 -4.29
CA ASN A 87 6.75 -36.07 -3.11
C ASN A 87 5.76 -36.24 -1.95
N LYS A 88 4.54 -35.67 -2.03
CA LYS A 88 3.53 -35.85 -0.97
C LYS A 88 2.90 -37.24 -0.95
N TYR A 89 3.07 -38.03 -2.01
CA TYR A 89 2.53 -39.39 -2.08
C TYR A 89 3.58 -40.47 -1.75
N THR A 90 4.84 -40.10 -1.47
CA THR A 90 5.95 -41.05 -1.34
C THR A 90 6.75 -40.96 -0.03
N LYS A 91 6.23 -40.32 1.03
CA LYS A 91 6.88 -40.35 2.35
C LYS A 91 5.91 -40.65 3.49
N CYS A 92 5.74 -41.94 3.79
CA CYS A 92 5.73 -42.42 5.16
C CYS A 92 7.19 -42.67 5.53
N ALA A 93 7.86 -41.70 6.13
CA ALA A 93 9.21 -41.89 6.66
C ALA A 93 9.23 -41.29 8.06
N GLU A 94 9.75 -42.10 8.98
CA GLU A 94 9.73 -41.99 10.43
C GLU A 94 10.10 -40.58 10.93
N GLU A 95 9.29 -40.07 11.86
CA GLU A 95 9.53 -38.79 12.53
C GLU A 95 10.67 -38.98 13.54
N GLU A 96 11.88 -38.56 13.17
CA GLU A 96 12.93 -38.33 14.17
C GLU A 96 12.49 -37.15 15.06
N GLY A 97 12.55 -37.37 16.39
CA GLY A 97 11.98 -36.48 17.39
C GLY A 97 12.61 -35.08 17.39
N TYR A 98 11.84 -34.08 16.96
CA TYR A 98 12.20 -32.68 17.07
C TYR A 98 11.82 -32.13 18.44
N THR A 99 12.77 -31.55 19.16
CA THR A 99 12.49 -30.72 20.35
C THR A 99 12.11 -29.31 19.90
N HIS A 100 11.09 -28.71 20.55
CA HIS A 100 10.52 -27.41 20.19
C HIS A 100 11.46 -26.19 20.34
N THR A 101 12.73 -26.39 20.66
CA THR A 101 13.71 -25.33 20.96
C THR A 101 14.63 -24.97 19.79
N ASP A 102 14.69 -25.79 18.74
CA ASP A 102 15.70 -25.63 17.71
C ASP A 102 15.14 -24.83 16.52
N LEU A 103 15.62 -23.61 16.36
CA LEU A 103 15.31 -22.79 15.19
C LEU A 103 16.01 -23.39 13.97
N HIS A 104 15.21 -23.91 13.03
CA HIS A 104 15.77 -24.39 11.77
C HIS A 104 16.46 -23.25 11.01
N PRO A 105 17.67 -23.49 10.45
CA PRO A 105 18.31 -22.53 9.57
C PRO A 105 17.42 -22.27 8.34
N GLN A 106 17.48 -21.05 7.80
CA GLN A 106 16.73 -20.73 6.60
C GLN A 106 17.16 -21.64 5.45
N SER A 107 16.18 -22.26 4.80
CA SER A 107 16.43 -23.12 3.65
C SER A 107 17.03 -22.33 2.49
N THR A 108 18.18 -22.78 1.98
CA THR A 108 18.82 -22.28 0.76
C THR A 108 18.33 -23.00 -0.50
N PHE A 109 17.33 -23.87 -0.36
CA PHE A 109 16.84 -24.70 -1.46
C PHE A 109 16.24 -23.84 -2.58
N TYR A 110 16.86 -23.94 -3.75
CA TYR A 110 16.31 -23.43 -5.00
C TYR A 110 16.16 -24.61 -5.96
N PRO A 111 14.95 -24.92 -6.45
CA PRO A 111 14.77 -26.05 -7.35
C PRO A 111 15.57 -25.82 -8.64
N GLN A 112 16.58 -26.66 -8.87
CA GLN A 112 17.38 -26.64 -10.10
C GLN A 112 16.62 -27.20 -11.31
N GLN A 113 15.45 -27.81 -11.08
CA GLN A 113 14.60 -28.34 -12.14
C GLN A 113 14.10 -27.23 -13.06
N VAL A 114 14.02 -27.54 -14.34
CA VAL A 114 13.47 -26.63 -15.35
C VAL A 114 12.01 -26.30 -14.98
N LYS A 115 11.68 -25.00 -14.95
CA LYS A 115 10.31 -24.50 -14.72
C LYS A 115 9.34 -25.21 -15.69
N SER A 116 8.15 -25.59 -15.21
CA SER A 116 7.12 -26.14 -16.10
C SER A 116 6.73 -25.12 -17.17
N ASP A 117 6.34 -25.61 -18.35
CA ASP A 117 5.93 -24.71 -19.43
C ASP A 117 4.75 -23.83 -19.05
N THR A 118 3.83 -24.34 -18.24
CA THR A 118 2.71 -23.56 -17.68
C THR A 118 3.18 -22.38 -16.81
N ILE A 119 4.15 -22.59 -15.91
CA ILE A 119 4.72 -21.55 -15.06
C ILE A 119 5.47 -20.52 -15.93
N ARG A 120 6.21 -20.98 -16.94
CA ARG A 120 6.95 -20.10 -17.87
C ARG A 120 6.00 -19.23 -18.69
N VAL A 121 4.91 -19.80 -19.21
CA VAL A 121 3.90 -19.05 -19.97
C VAL A 121 3.23 -18.02 -19.06
N PHE A 122 2.84 -18.41 -17.85
CA PHE A 122 2.28 -17.50 -16.85
C PHE A 122 3.22 -16.33 -16.54
N GLU A 123 4.50 -16.61 -16.23
CA GLU A 123 5.53 -15.60 -15.96
C GLU A 123 5.61 -14.59 -17.11
N ARG A 124 5.71 -15.07 -18.36
CA ARG A 124 5.77 -14.21 -19.56
C ARG A 124 4.52 -13.34 -19.75
N LEU A 125 3.33 -13.90 -19.52
CA LEU A 125 2.07 -13.17 -19.66
C LEU A 125 1.97 -12.03 -18.63
N VAL A 126 2.25 -12.34 -17.36
CA VAL A 126 2.21 -11.35 -16.28
C VAL A 126 3.28 -10.27 -16.48
N GLU A 127 4.51 -10.65 -16.85
CA GLU A 127 5.56 -9.67 -17.16
C GLU A 127 5.14 -8.70 -18.26
N LYS A 128 4.53 -9.22 -19.34
CA LYS A 128 4.03 -8.39 -20.44
C LYS A 128 2.98 -7.40 -19.96
N ASP A 129 2.07 -7.84 -19.10
CA ASP A 129 1.01 -6.98 -18.58
C ASP A 129 1.51 -5.95 -17.55
N LEU A 130 2.49 -6.32 -16.71
CA LEU A 130 3.17 -5.37 -15.83
C LEU A 130 3.88 -4.27 -16.61
N ARG A 131 4.57 -4.62 -17.72
CA ARG A 131 5.21 -3.64 -18.60
C ARG A 131 4.19 -2.69 -19.24
N LYS A 132 2.99 -3.17 -19.60
CA LYS A 132 1.90 -2.31 -20.12
C LYS A 132 1.33 -1.41 -19.03
N LEU A 133 1.10 -1.94 -17.83
CA LEU A 133 0.51 -1.21 -16.72
C LEU A 133 1.40 -0.03 -16.32
N ASN A 134 2.72 -0.22 -16.36
CA ASN A 134 3.69 0.80 -16.03
C ASN A 134 3.75 1.98 -17.04
N LYS A 135 3.23 1.82 -18.25
CA LYS A 135 3.11 2.93 -19.22
C LYS A 135 1.98 3.91 -18.87
N ARG A 136 1.14 3.61 -17.88
CA ARG A 136 0.06 4.52 -17.46
C ARG A 136 0.63 5.73 -16.73
N LYS A 137 0.00 6.89 -16.91
CA LYS A 137 0.39 8.14 -16.23
C LYS A 137 0.36 7.92 -14.71
N LYS A 138 1.45 8.28 -14.04
CA LYS A 138 1.55 8.26 -12.59
C LYS A 138 0.45 9.17 -12.01
N SER A 139 -0.18 8.73 -10.91
CA SER A 139 -1.03 9.63 -10.13
C SER A 139 -0.21 10.83 -9.69
N LYS A 140 -0.88 11.99 -9.56
CA LYS A 140 -0.26 13.15 -8.92
C LYS A 140 0.04 12.78 -7.46
N ASP A 141 1.24 13.11 -7.01
CA ASP A 141 1.61 12.98 -5.60
C ASP A 141 0.80 14.00 -4.78
N ASN A 142 0.34 13.61 -3.60
CA ASN A 142 -0.38 14.49 -2.66
C ASN A 142 0.58 15.16 -1.64
N LEU A 143 1.89 14.94 -1.81
CA LEU A 143 2.97 15.66 -1.14
C LEU A 143 3.93 16.27 -2.16
N THR A 144 4.38 17.47 -1.87
CA THR A 144 5.51 18.08 -2.55
C THR A 144 6.83 17.42 -2.11
N PRO A 145 7.92 17.53 -2.89
CA PRO A 145 9.22 17.00 -2.51
C PRO A 145 9.73 17.54 -1.17
N LYS A 146 9.50 18.84 -0.91
CA LYS A 146 9.85 19.49 0.37
C LYS A 146 9.06 18.89 1.52
N GLU A 147 7.74 18.75 1.37
CA GLU A 147 6.93 18.14 2.42
C GLU A 147 7.35 16.68 2.69
N ARG A 148 7.72 15.93 1.65
CA ARG A 148 8.21 14.55 1.81
C ARG A 148 9.54 14.48 2.58
N GLN A 149 10.45 15.44 2.34
CA GLN A 149 11.69 15.55 3.10
C GLN A 149 11.40 15.90 4.56
N VAL A 150 10.48 16.83 4.78
CA VAL A 150 10.08 17.26 6.12
C VAL A 150 9.38 16.13 6.88
N LEU A 151 8.54 15.33 6.23
CA LEU A 151 7.92 14.15 6.86
C LEU A 151 8.98 13.16 7.36
N LYS A 152 10.07 12.97 6.60
CA LYS A 152 11.19 12.13 7.01
C LYS A 152 11.96 12.76 8.19
N SER A 153 12.23 14.07 8.16
CA SER A 153 12.95 14.74 9.26
C SER A 153 12.13 14.75 10.56
N LEU A 154 10.81 14.92 10.46
CA LEU A 154 9.88 14.80 11.59
C LEU A 154 9.91 13.39 12.19
N MET A 155 9.95 12.35 11.34
CA MET A 155 10.01 10.95 11.78
C MET A 155 11.32 10.60 12.48
N SER A 156 12.45 11.17 12.05
CA SER A 156 13.78 10.84 12.59
C SER A 156 14.18 11.64 13.82
N ASN A 157 13.45 12.69 14.20
CA ASN A 157 13.85 13.59 15.29
C ASN A 157 13.12 13.26 16.61
N PRO A 158 13.80 12.66 17.60
CA PRO A 158 13.19 12.29 18.88
C PRO A 158 12.84 13.50 19.76
N ASN A 159 13.42 14.68 19.49
CA ASN A 159 13.19 15.89 20.27
C ASN A 159 11.82 16.54 19.96
N LYS A 160 11.10 16.04 18.94
CA LYS A 160 9.78 16.54 18.55
C LYS A 160 8.69 15.68 19.17
N ILE A 161 8.09 16.17 20.25
CA ILE A 161 6.93 15.53 20.87
C ILE A 161 5.67 16.19 20.31
N ILE A 162 5.05 15.56 19.31
CA ILE A 162 3.82 16.03 18.69
C ILE A 162 2.70 15.08 19.10
N ARG A 163 1.77 15.57 19.93
CA ARG A 163 0.60 14.80 20.38
C ARG A 163 -0.66 15.35 19.72
N SER A 164 -1.62 14.46 19.45
CA SER A 164 -2.98 14.87 19.08
C SER A 164 -3.67 15.52 20.27
N ALA A 165 -4.40 16.61 20.04
CA ALA A 165 -5.46 17.02 20.94
C ALA A 165 -6.62 16.05 20.75
N ASP A 166 -6.78 15.06 21.64
CA ASP A 166 -8.02 14.29 21.72
C ASP A 166 -8.53 14.27 23.16
N LYS A 167 -9.78 14.73 23.30
CA LYS A 167 -10.64 14.82 24.49
C LYS A 167 -10.01 15.32 25.81
N GLY A 168 -10.13 16.63 26.05
CA GLY A 168 -10.41 17.17 27.39
C GLY A 168 -9.28 17.84 28.18
N GLY A 169 -8.02 17.85 27.71
CA GLY A 169 -6.89 18.36 28.52
C GLY A 169 -6.46 19.81 28.27
N GLY A 170 -6.99 20.50 27.26
CA GLY A 170 -6.45 21.78 26.75
C GLY A 170 -7.05 23.05 27.35
N HIS A 171 -7.76 22.96 28.48
CA HIS A 171 -8.42 24.10 29.11
C HIS A 171 -8.09 24.16 30.59
N ASN A 172 -6.88 24.60 30.94
CA ASN A 172 -6.63 25.22 32.24
C ASN A 172 -6.35 26.70 31.99
N GLY A 173 -7.42 27.47 32.09
CA GLY A 173 -7.31 28.91 32.27
C GLY A 173 -6.67 29.19 33.61
N TYR A 174 -5.65 30.04 33.59
CA TYR A 174 -5.34 30.93 34.72
C TYR A 174 -4.96 32.29 34.13
N TYR A 175 -5.98 33.14 33.96
CA TYR A 175 -5.83 34.56 34.23
C TYR A 175 -5.91 34.71 35.75
N GLY A 176 -4.89 35.30 36.36
CA GLY A 176 -4.85 35.60 37.78
C GLY A 176 -3.53 36.27 38.12
N LEU A 177 -3.56 37.60 38.05
CA LEU A 177 -2.67 38.63 38.61
C LEU A 177 -1.33 38.18 39.21
#